data_AF-A0A927UQT1-F1
#
_entry.id   AF-A0A927UQT1-F1
#
_cell.length_a   1.000
_cell.length_b   1.000
_cell.length_c   1.000
_cell.angle_alpha   90.00
_cell.angle_beta   90.00
_cell.angle_gamma   90.00
#
_symmetry.space_group_name_H-M   'P 1'
#
loop_
_entity.id
_entity.type
_entity.pdbx_description
1 polymer ?
#
loop_
_entity_poly.entity_id
_entity_poly.type
_entity_poly.pdbx_seq_one_letter_code
_entity_poly.pdbx_strand_id
1 'polypeptide(L)'
;MIDIEKMLYDKVKSEMLNWYEDGIYAISFFVYSNEAYEFKNFTNVSTWAISYNTEEDCGGAGPLDEERWNYAFWRQDETSIIDIDESDECTEALYQWYAEQGIENIGFEDTKNMYDEKYNYIGKGPVGHYELLGIAANVARKLQEEGFVLNKFKKPIPIIIHGLEYAWYDIEATQKANPNGEADTFIKVMK
;
A
#
# COMPACT_ATOMS: atom_id res chain seq x y z
N MET A 1 -24.37 3.10 -2.11
CA MET A 1 -22.97 3.25 -2.52
C MET A 1 -22.13 2.76 -1.36
N ILE A 2 -21.24 1.82 -1.63
CA ILE A 2 -20.40 1.22 -0.61
C ILE A 2 -19.32 2.21 -0.18
N ASP A 3 -19.15 2.37 1.13
CA ASP A 3 -18.10 3.23 1.71
C ASP A 3 -16.85 2.38 1.96
N ILE A 4 -16.19 2.02 0.87
CA ILE A 4 -15.03 1.11 0.88
C ILE A 4 -13.87 1.69 1.71
N GLU A 5 -13.66 3.00 1.66
CA GLU A 5 -12.60 3.67 2.42
C GLU A 5 -12.83 3.55 3.92
N LYS A 6 -14.08 3.72 4.39
CA LYS A 6 -14.39 3.53 5.80
C LYS A 6 -14.17 2.08 6.25
N MET A 7 -14.62 1.11 5.44
CA MET A 7 -14.48 -0.32 5.78
C MET A 7 -13.00 -0.70 5.92
N LEU A 8 -12.18 -0.30 4.95
CA LEU A 8 -10.75 -0.59 4.95
C LEU A 8 -10.00 0.21 6.03
N TYR A 9 -10.40 1.46 6.29
CA TYR A 9 -9.87 2.22 7.42
C TYR A 9 -10.12 1.52 8.75
N ASP A 10 -11.36 1.05 8.99
CA ASP A 10 -11.71 0.38 10.24
C ASP A 10 -10.92 -0.94 10.39
N LYS A 11 -10.78 -1.73 9.31
CA LYS A 11 -9.97 -2.96 9.31
C LYS A 11 -8.50 -2.68 9.60
N VAL A 12 -7.87 -1.78 8.83
CA VAL A 12 -6.46 -1.38 9.03
C VAL A 12 -6.23 -0.88 10.45
N LYS A 13 -7.08 0.02 10.94
CA LYS A 13 -6.95 0.58 12.29
C LYS A 13 -7.08 -0.50 13.37
N SER A 14 -8.01 -1.44 13.20
CA SER A 14 -8.18 -2.59 14.10
C SER A 14 -6.91 -3.43 14.17
N GLU A 15 -6.29 -3.74 13.03
CA GLU A 15 -5.03 -4.48 13.00
C GLU A 15 -3.89 -3.71 13.67
N MET A 16 -3.72 -2.43 13.33
CA MET A 16 -2.68 -1.59 13.91
C MET A 16 -2.81 -1.41 15.43
N LEU A 17 -4.02 -1.50 15.99
CA LEU A 17 -4.22 -1.45 17.44
C LEU A 17 -3.53 -2.62 18.15
N ASN A 18 -3.34 -3.75 17.47
CA ASN A 18 -2.69 -4.95 17.99
C ASN A 18 -1.16 -4.91 17.91
N TRP A 19 -0.57 -3.84 17.36
CA TRP A 19 0.89 -3.70 17.26
C TRP A 19 1.46 -3.05 18.52
N TYR A 20 2.41 -3.71 19.18
CA TYR A 20 2.99 -3.26 20.47
C TYR A 20 4.51 -3.35 20.51
N GLU A 21 5.15 -3.77 19.42
CA GLU A 21 6.60 -3.87 19.36
C GLU A 21 7.24 -2.49 19.47
N ASP A 22 8.35 -2.42 20.20
CA ASP A 22 9.11 -1.19 20.35
C ASP A 22 9.94 -0.91 19.08
N GLY A 23 10.29 0.36 18.86
CA GLY A 23 11.21 0.72 17.79
C GLY A 23 10.62 0.69 16.37
N ILE A 24 9.30 0.53 16.19
CA ILE A 24 8.66 0.61 14.87
C ILE A 24 9.04 1.92 14.18
N TYR A 25 9.64 1.90 12.99
CA TYR A 25 10.07 3.12 12.26
C TYR A 25 9.41 3.29 10.90
N ALA A 26 8.77 2.25 10.37
CA ALA A 26 8.04 2.29 9.10
C ALA A 26 6.80 1.41 9.20
N ILE A 27 5.70 1.87 8.62
CA ILE A 27 4.48 1.08 8.40
C ILE A 27 4.43 0.76 6.90
N SER A 28 4.29 -0.51 6.58
CA SER A 28 4.19 -1.00 5.20
C SER A 28 2.73 -1.18 4.82
N PHE A 29 2.32 -0.57 3.72
CA PHE A 29 1.08 -0.86 2.99
C PHE A 29 1.49 -1.48 1.65
N PHE A 30 1.59 -2.80 1.63
CA PHE A 30 1.98 -3.56 0.45
C PHE A 30 0.77 -3.79 -0.45
N VAL A 31 0.71 -3.11 -1.60
CA VAL A 31 -0.35 -3.25 -2.60
C VAL A 31 0.26 -3.84 -3.85
N TYR A 32 -0.16 -5.03 -4.24
CA TYR A 32 0.53 -5.81 -5.26
C TYR A 32 -0.45 -6.56 -6.16
N SER A 33 -0.06 -6.77 -7.41
CA SER A 33 -0.79 -7.59 -8.39
C SER A 33 0.15 -8.59 -9.03
N ASN A 34 -0.38 -9.74 -9.43
CA ASN A 34 0.37 -10.80 -10.08
C ASN A 34 -0.54 -11.50 -11.10
N GLU A 35 -0.05 -11.82 -12.30
CA GLU A 35 -0.84 -12.48 -13.34
C GLU A 35 -1.50 -13.80 -12.88
N ALA A 36 -0.92 -14.49 -11.89
CA ALA A 36 -1.48 -15.72 -11.31
C ALA A 36 -2.61 -15.48 -10.29
N TYR A 37 -2.83 -14.23 -9.87
CA TYR A 37 -3.88 -13.88 -8.92
C TYR A 37 -5.24 -13.84 -9.61
N GLU A 38 -6.13 -14.72 -9.16
CA GLU A 38 -7.47 -14.85 -9.69
C GLU A 38 -8.48 -14.67 -8.56
N PHE A 39 -9.46 -13.80 -8.78
CA PHE A 39 -10.60 -13.65 -7.88
C PHE A 39 -11.89 -13.68 -8.69
N LYS A 40 -12.73 -14.70 -8.41
CA LYS A 40 -13.92 -15.01 -9.20
C LYS A 40 -13.58 -15.25 -10.68
N ASN A 41 -13.87 -14.29 -11.54
CA ASN A 41 -13.62 -14.32 -12.98
C ASN A 41 -12.65 -13.22 -13.44
N PHE A 42 -12.01 -12.53 -12.49
CA PHE A 42 -10.96 -11.56 -12.74
C PHE A 42 -9.60 -12.23 -12.53
N THR A 43 -8.64 -11.86 -13.37
CA THR A 43 -7.24 -12.34 -13.32
C THR A 43 -6.34 -11.13 -13.06
N ASN A 44 -5.06 -11.34 -12.74
CA ASN A 44 -4.11 -10.26 -12.47
C ASN A 44 -4.62 -9.21 -11.47
N VAL A 45 -5.38 -9.67 -10.47
CA VAL A 45 -6.02 -8.77 -9.52
C VAL A 45 -5.04 -8.29 -8.45
N SER A 46 -5.34 -7.15 -7.83
CA SER A 46 -4.52 -6.60 -6.75
C SER A 46 -4.98 -7.08 -5.37
N THR A 47 -4.01 -7.35 -4.51
CA THR A 47 -4.16 -7.57 -3.07
C THR A 47 -3.59 -6.39 -2.30
N TRP A 48 -3.91 -6.31 -1.01
CA TRP A 48 -3.34 -5.32 -0.10
C TRP A 48 -3.11 -5.96 1.26
N ALA A 49 -1.88 -5.87 1.76
CA ALA A 49 -1.51 -6.29 3.10
C ALA A 49 -0.77 -5.16 3.85
N ILE A 50 -0.74 -5.24 5.18
CA ILE A 50 -0.03 -4.28 6.02
C ILE A 50 0.93 -4.97 6.97
N SER A 51 2.05 -4.31 7.26
CA SER A 51 3.02 -4.71 8.27
C SER A 51 3.76 -3.48 8.81
N TYR A 52 4.83 -3.71 9.55
CA TYR A 52 5.71 -2.65 10.04
C TYR A 52 7.14 -3.18 10.17
N ASN A 53 8.10 -2.27 10.28
CA ASN A 53 9.49 -2.62 10.57
C ASN A 53 10.02 -1.85 11.77
N THR A 54 10.93 -2.46 12.52
CA THR A 54 11.53 -1.93 13.75
C THR A 54 13.02 -1.65 13.60
N GLU A 55 13.58 -0.81 14.48
CA GLU A 55 15.03 -0.54 14.48
C GLU A 55 15.88 -1.82 14.69
N GLU A 56 15.30 -2.91 15.20
CA GLU A 56 15.98 -4.20 15.26
C GLU A 56 16.11 -4.83 13.86
N ASP A 57 15.06 -4.75 13.03
CA ASP A 57 15.08 -5.30 11.66
C ASP A 57 16.12 -4.63 10.77
N CYS A 58 16.39 -3.34 10.99
CA CYS A 58 17.30 -2.60 10.12
C CYS A 58 18.77 -2.98 10.31
N GLY A 59 19.12 -3.78 11.33
CA GLY A 59 20.48 -4.31 11.52
C GLY A 59 21.57 -3.23 11.65
N GLY A 60 21.21 -2.01 12.05
CA GLY A 60 22.12 -0.86 12.12
C GLY A 60 22.21 -0.01 10.85
N ALA A 61 21.41 -0.29 9.81
CA ALA A 61 21.29 0.54 8.62
C ALA A 61 20.87 1.97 8.99
N GLY A 62 21.63 2.94 8.48
CA GLY A 62 21.43 4.35 8.69
C GLY A 62 20.17 4.89 7.98
N PRO A 63 19.75 6.13 8.31
CA PRO A 63 18.55 6.72 7.73
C PRO A 63 18.56 6.91 6.20
N LEU A 64 19.73 6.88 5.57
CA LEU A 64 19.90 7.06 4.13
C LEU A 64 20.31 5.79 3.39
N ASP A 65 20.38 4.66 4.11
CA ASP A 65 20.78 3.37 3.56
C ASP A 65 19.55 2.68 2.94
N GLU A 66 19.75 2.00 1.80
CA GLU A 66 18.67 1.35 1.06
C GLU A 66 18.04 0.22 1.88
N GLU A 67 18.86 -0.51 2.64
CA GLU A 67 18.45 -1.64 3.47
C GLU A 67 17.40 -1.27 4.53
N ARG A 68 17.34 0.02 4.90
CA ARG A 68 16.32 0.54 5.80
C ARG A 68 14.96 0.70 5.13
N TRP A 69 14.92 0.90 3.82
CA TRP A 69 13.73 1.37 3.11
C TRP A 69 13.21 0.42 2.05
N ASN A 70 14.04 -0.53 1.61
CA ASN A 70 13.70 -1.48 0.57
C ASN A 70 13.05 -2.74 1.17
N TYR A 71 11.86 -3.06 0.66
CA TYR A 71 11.02 -4.17 1.08
C TYR A 71 11.73 -5.52 1.07
N ALA A 72 12.73 -5.71 0.20
CA ALA A 72 13.53 -6.93 0.14
C ALA A 72 14.31 -7.21 1.45
N PHE A 73 14.55 -6.19 2.28
CA PHE A 73 15.22 -6.31 3.59
C PHE A 73 14.24 -6.30 4.76
N TRP A 74 12.95 -6.05 4.50
CA TRP A 74 11.92 -5.97 5.52
C TRP A 74 11.39 -7.35 5.90
N ARG A 75 10.81 -7.43 7.10
CA ARG A 75 10.08 -8.62 7.53
C ARG A 75 8.91 -8.91 6.59
N GLN A 76 8.68 -10.21 6.37
CA GLN A 76 7.67 -10.76 5.45
C GLN A 76 6.56 -11.46 6.25
N ASP A 77 5.96 -10.71 7.18
CA ASP A 77 4.93 -11.17 8.13
C ASP A 77 3.64 -10.34 8.02
N GLU A 78 3.25 -10.03 6.78
CA GLU A 78 2.13 -9.14 6.51
C GLU A 78 0.78 -9.72 6.93
N THR A 79 -0.13 -8.82 7.28
CA THR A 79 -1.54 -9.12 7.53
C THR A 79 -2.39 -8.63 6.37
N SER A 80 -3.13 -9.54 5.72
CA SER A 80 -3.99 -9.22 4.58
C SER A 80 -5.16 -8.29 4.96
N ILE A 81 -5.31 -7.21 4.19
CA ILE A 81 -6.46 -6.29 4.24
C ILE A 81 -7.42 -6.59 3.10
N ILE A 82 -6.90 -6.83 1.90
CA ILE A 82 -7.61 -7.40 0.75
C ILE A 82 -6.94 -8.72 0.43
N ASP A 83 -7.68 -9.82 0.55
CA ASP A 83 -7.21 -11.19 0.38
C ASP A 83 -8.07 -11.90 -0.66
N ILE A 84 -7.45 -12.51 -1.66
CA ILE A 84 -8.17 -13.20 -2.75
C ILE A 84 -8.31 -14.69 -2.51
N ASP A 85 -7.45 -15.27 -1.67
CA ASP A 85 -7.46 -16.70 -1.35
C ASP A 85 -8.44 -16.96 -0.19
N GLU A 86 -8.45 -16.07 0.81
CA GLU A 86 -9.34 -16.09 1.96
C GLU A 86 -10.25 -14.86 1.99
N SER A 87 -10.98 -14.66 0.89
CA SER A 87 -11.79 -13.45 0.68
C SER A 87 -12.80 -13.19 1.79
N ASP A 88 -12.79 -11.97 2.30
CA ASP A 88 -13.68 -11.48 3.33
C ASP A 88 -14.61 -10.38 2.81
N GLU A 89 -15.38 -9.78 3.73
CA GLU A 89 -16.30 -8.69 3.41
C GLU A 89 -15.60 -7.48 2.75
N CYS A 90 -14.35 -7.18 3.14
CA CYS A 90 -13.59 -6.07 2.55
C CYS A 90 -13.20 -6.35 1.09
N THR A 91 -12.79 -7.59 0.81
CA THR A 91 -12.46 -8.03 -0.55
C THR A 91 -13.70 -7.99 -1.44
N GLU A 92 -14.82 -8.56 -0.99
CA GLU A 92 -16.09 -8.51 -1.70
C GLU A 92 -16.55 -7.07 -1.96
N ALA A 93 -16.43 -6.20 -0.94
CA ALA A 93 -16.76 -4.79 -1.02
C ALA A 93 -15.94 -4.03 -2.06
N LEU A 94 -14.66 -4.37 -2.23
CA LEU A 94 -13.79 -3.74 -3.24
C LEU A 94 -14.32 -3.99 -4.66
N TYR A 95 -14.69 -5.22 -4.99
CA TYR A 95 -15.20 -5.53 -6.34
C TYR A 95 -16.60 -5.00 -6.58
N GLN A 96 -17.44 -4.92 -5.54
CA GLN A 96 -18.69 -4.18 -5.62
C GLN A 96 -18.42 -2.69 -5.89
N TRP A 97 -17.45 -2.10 -5.19
CA TRP A 97 -17.08 -0.70 -5.38
C TRP A 97 -16.58 -0.44 -6.81
N TYR A 98 -15.73 -1.32 -7.36
CA TYR A 98 -15.29 -1.24 -8.76
C TYR A 98 -16.48 -1.18 -9.73
N ALA A 99 -17.46 -2.07 -9.55
CA ALA A 99 -18.67 -2.06 -10.36
C ALA A 99 -19.49 -0.77 -10.19
N GLU A 100 -19.63 -0.25 -8.97
CA GLU A 100 -20.33 1.02 -8.70
C GLU A 100 -19.62 2.23 -9.34
N GLN A 101 -18.29 2.19 -9.49
CA GLN A 101 -17.50 3.23 -10.15
C GLN A 101 -17.42 3.06 -11.68
N GLY A 102 -17.97 1.97 -12.24
CA GLY A 102 -17.84 1.67 -13.67
C GLY A 102 -16.42 1.28 -14.09
N ILE A 103 -15.63 0.73 -13.16
CA ILE A 103 -14.30 0.22 -13.45
C ILE A 103 -14.46 -1.19 -14.01
N GLU A 104 -14.23 -1.32 -15.32
CA GLU A 104 -14.40 -2.56 -16.08
C GLU A 104 -13.05 -3.16 -16.47
N ASN A 105 -13.02 -4.44 -16.87
CA ASN A 105 -11.80 -5.15 -17.29
C ASN A 105 -10.71 -5.20 -16.20
N ILE A 106 -11.08 -5.40 -14.94
CA ILE A 106 -10.14 -5.58 -13.82
C ILE A 106 -9.06 -6.60 -14.22
N GLY A 107 -7.80 -6.27 -13.92
CA GLY A 107 -6.66 -7.12 -14.24
C GLY A 107 -6.00 -6.86 -15.60
N PHE A 108 -6.70 -6.17 -16.51
CA PHE A 108 -6.14 -5.86 -17.82
C PHE A 108 -5.04 -4.81 -17.70
N GLU A 109 -3.91 -5.02 -18.38
CA GLU A 109 -2.85 -4.01 -18.52
C GLU A 109 -2.53 -3.77 -20.00
N ASP A 110 -2.51 -2.50 -20.41
CA ASP A 110 -2.16 -2.12 -21.79
C ASP A 110 -0.65 -2.10 -21.99
N THR A 111 -0.11 -3.29 -22.22
CA THR A 111 1.34 -3.49 -22.45
C THR A 111 1.91 -2.75 -23.65
N LYS A 112 1.06 -2.22 -24.56
CA LYS A 112 1.51 -1.47 -25.73
C LYS A 112 1.76 0.01 -25.43
N ASN A 113 1.07 0.57 -24.44
CA ASN A 113 1.09 2.00 -24.13
C ASN A 113 1.57 2.30 -22.70
N MET A 114 2.21 1.33 -22.04
CA MET A 114 2.71 1.49 -20.66
C MET A 114 4.07 2.16 -20.54
N TYR A 115 4.74 2.47 -21.65
CA TYR A 115 6.02 3.18 -21.66
C TYR A 115 5.95 4.46 -22.52
N ASP A 116 6.66 5.49 -22.09
CA ASP A 116 6.88 6.70 -22.91
C ASP A 116 7.96 6.47 -24.00
N GLU A 117 8.19 7.49 -24.84
CA GLU A 117 9.21 7.44 -25.91
C GLU A 117 10.64 7.24 -25.39
N LYS A 118 10.88 7.38 -24.08
CA LYS A 118 12.18 7.20 -23.41
C LYS A 118 12.25 5.89 -22.63
N TYR A 119 11.29 4.99 -22.80
CA TYR A 119 11.17 3.71 -22.07
C TYR A 119 10.95 3.86 -20.57
N ASN A 120 10.47 5.01 -20.08
CA ASN A 120 10.01 5.12 -18.71
C ASN A 120 8.62 4.50 -18.59
N TYR A 121 8.40 3.70 -17.54
CA TYR A 121 7.07 3.17 -17.25
C TYR A 121 6.13 4.31 -16.83
N ILE A 122 5.02 4.46 -17.56
CA ILE A 122 3.95 5.45 -17.35
C ILE A 122 2.59 4.79 -17.11
N GLY A 123 2.55 3.45 -17.14
CA GLY A 123 1.36 2.67 -16.83
C GLY A 123 0.92 2.83 -15.37
N LYS A 124 -0.26 2.31 -15.06
CA LYS A 124 -0.91 2.37 -13.75
C LYS A 124 -1.10 0.98 -13.14
N GLY A 125 -0.31 0.01 -13.60
CA GLY A 125 -0.53 -1.41 -13.36
C GLY A 125 -1.81 -1.90 -14.07
N PRO A 126 -2.25 -3.12 -13.71
CA PRO A 126 -3.52 -3.64 -14.18
C PRO A 126 -4.70 -2.82 -13.67
N VAL A 127 -5.80 -2.79 -14.45
CA VAL A 127 -7.02 -2.06 -14.06
C VAL A 127 -7.50 -2.52 -12.68
N GLY A 128 -7.79 -1.55 -11.79
CA GLY A 128 -8.13 -1.75 -10.39
C GLY A 128 -6.94 -1.52 -9.45
N HIS A 129 -5.70 -1.70 -9.90
CA HIS A 129 -4.51 -1.54 -9.05
C HIS A 129 -4.34 -0.09 -8.57
N TYR A 130 -4.31 0.86 -9.50
CA TYR A 130 -4.16 2.27 -9.17
C TYR A 130 -5.32 2.83 -8.34
N GLU A 131 -6.54 2.31 -8.55
CA GLU A 131 -7.69 2.67 -7.73
C GLU A 131 -7.57 2.14 -6.30
N LEU A 132 -7.12 0.89 -6.11
CA LEU A 132 -6.84 0.34 -4.78
C LEU A 132 -5.70 1.09 -4.07
N LEU A 133 -4.62 1.45 -4.78
CA LEU A 133 -3.57 2.34 -4.26
C LEU A 133 -4.14 3.69 -3.81
N GLY A 134 -5.05 4.25 -4.59
CA GLY A 134 -5.75 5.50 -4.27
C GLY A 134 -6.52 5.42 -2.96
N ILE A 135 -7.23 4.31 -2.74
CA ILE A 135 -7.96 3.99 -1.50
C ILE A 135 -6.98 3.80 -0.33
N ALA A 136 -5.94 2.98 -0.49
CA ALA A 136 -4.92 2.75 0.52
C ALA A 136 -4.25 4.07 0.95
N ALA A 137 -3.96 4.96 0.01
CA ALA A 137 -3.42 6.29 0.28
C ALA A 137 -4.40 7.20 1.04
N ASN A 138 -5.70 7.13 0.74
CA ASN A 138 -6.71 7.88 1.48
C ASN A 138 -6.87 7.36 2.91
N VAL A 139 -6.86 6.03 3.11
CA VAL A 139 -6.87 5.40 4.43
C VAL A 139 -5.64 5.80 5.24
N ALA A 140 -4.45 5.68 4.66
CA ALA A 140 -3.19 6.07 5.29
C ALA A 140 -3.17 7.56 5.68
N ARG A 141 -3.55 8.45 4.74
CA ARG A 141 -3.63 9.89 4.99
C ARG A 141 -4.56 10.19 6.17
N LYS A 142 -5.73 9.56 6.22
CA LYS A 142 -6.68 9.73 7.32
C LYS A 142 -6.09 9.31 8.67
N LEU A 143 -5.33 8.20 8.73
CA LEU A 143 -4.63 7.76 9.94
C LEU A 143 -3.58 8.78 10.41
N GLN A 144 -2.88 9.45 9.47
CA GLN A 144 -1.94 10.54 9.81
C GLN A 144 -2.66 11.81 10.27
N GLU A 145 -3.65 12.29 9.51
CA GLU A 145 -4.37 13.54 9.76
C GLU A 145 -5.14 13.53 11.08
N GLU A 146 -5.72 12.38 11.47
CA GLU A 146 -6.40 12.21 12.76
C GLU A 146 -5.42 11.96 13.92
N GLY A 147 -4.12 11.92 13.64
CA GLY A 147 -3.06 11.71 14.62
C GLY A 147 -3.04 10.30 15.20
N PHE A 148 -3.69 9.31 14.57
CA PHE A 148 -3.74 7.94 15.09
C PHE A 148 -2.35 7.33 15.20
N VAL A 149 -1.53 7.44 14.14
CA VAL A 149 -0.16 6.90 14.10
C VAL A 149 0.69 7.52 15.20
N LEU A 150 0.74 8.85 15.27
CA LEU A 150 1.48 9.58 16.31
C LEU A 150 1.01 9.19 17.72
N ASN A 151 -0.29 9.06 17.95
CA ASN A 151 -0.83 8.73 19.25
C ASN A 151 -0.54 7.27 19.65
N LYS A 152 -0.59 6.33 18.70
CA LYS A 152 -0.35 4.91 18.93
C LYS A 152 1.14 4.63 19.19
N PHE A 153 2.03 5.19 18.38
CA PHE A 153 3.47 4.87 18.42
C PHE A 153 4.34 5.95 19.08
N LYS A 154 3.74 7.06 19.53
CA LYS A 154 4.40 8.18 20.24
C LYS A 154 5.49 8.90 19.45
N LYS A 155 5.55 8.68 18.13
CA LYS A 155 6.42 9.39 17.19
C LYS A 155 5.75 9.42 15.81
N PRO A 156 6.10 10.40 14.94
CA PRO A 156 5.70 10.35 13.54
C PRO A 156 6.37 9.15 12.86
N ILE A 157 5.58 8.32 12.19
CA ILE A 157 6.04 7.15 11.45
C ILE A 157 5.46 7.22 10.04
N PRO A 158 6.27 7.07 8.98
CA PRO A 158 5.76 7.02 7.63
C PRO A 158 4.91 5.78 7.39
N ILE A 159 3.82 5.95 6.64
CA ILE A 159 3.10 4.84 6.00
C ILE A 159 3.57 4.77 4.55
N ILE A 160 4.34 3.75 4.20
CA ILE A 160 4.91 3.57 2.87
C ILE A 160 3.97 2.66 2.08
N ILE A 161 3.46 3.17 0.96
CA ILE A 161 2.61 2.42 0.04
C ILE A 161 3.48 1.96 -1.12
N HIS A 162 3.55 0.65 -1.33
CA HIS A 162 4.49 0.09 -2.30
C HIS A 162 4.04 -1.26 -2.88
N GLY A 163 4.56 -1.60 -4.06
CA GLY A 163 4.63 -2.96 -4.58
C GLY A 163 6.00 -3.62 -4.32
N LEU A 164 6.35 -4.64 -5.10
CA LEU A 164 7.69 -5.25 -5.06
C LEU A 164 8.77 -4.31 -5.61
N GLU A 165 8.38 -3.54 -6.61
CA GLU A 165 9.15 -2.42 -7.15
C GLU A 165 8.48 -1.12 -6.69
N TYR A 166 9.26 -0.06 -6.56
CA TYR A 166 8.78 1.26 -6.17
C TYR A 166 8.49 2.09 -7.42
N ALA A 167 7.37 1.80 -8.07
CA ALA A 167 6.94 2.51 -9.27
C ALA A 167 6.59 3.97 -8.96
N TRP A 168 6.44 4.78 -10.00
CA TRP A 168 6.12 6.21 -9.83
C TRP A 168 4.81 6.42 -9.05
N TYR A 169 3.82 5.54 -9.22
CA TYR A 169 2.54 5.63 -8.52
C TYR A 169 2.64 5.23 -7.04
N ASP A 170 3.63 4.41 -6.65
CA ASP A 170 3.88 4.04 -5.25
C ASP A 170 4.44 5.24 -4.48
N ILE A 171 5.38 5.95 -5.11
CA ILE A 171 5.93 7.19 -4.58
C ILE A 171 4.84 8.27 -4.49
N GLU A 172 3.98 8.40 -5.50
CA GLU A 172 2.83 9.32 -5.46
C GLU A 172 1.85 8.96 -4.33
N ALA A 173 1.49 7.69 -4.18
CA ALA A 173 0.60 7.21 -3.12
C ALA A 173 1.22 7.43 -1.73
N THR A 174 2.51 7.15 -1.56
CA THR A 174 3.26 7.40 -0.32
C THR A 174 3.30 8.90 0.02
N GLN A 175 3.53 9.78 -0.95
CA GLN A 175 3.47 11.23 -0.72
C GLN A 175 2.08 11.67 -0.25
N LYS A 176 1.03 11.18 -0.90
CA LYS A 176 -0.36 11.48 -0.55
C LYS A 176 -0.73 10.97 0.86
N ALA A 177 -0.19 9.81 1.24
CA ALA A 177 -0.40 9.19 2.55
C ALA A 177 0.25 9.95 3.71
N ASN A 178 1.32 10.71 3.46
CA ASN A 178 2.15 11.35 4.48
C ASN A 178 2.21 12.88 4.28
N PRO A 179 1.10 13.60 4.57
CA PRO A 179 0.96 15.01 4.20
C PRO A 179 1.87 15.96 5.01
N ASN A 180 2.48 15.51 6.11
CA ASN A 180 3.33 16.35 6.96
C ASN A 180 4.83 16.06 6.79
N GLY A 181 5.21 15.34 5.73
CA GLY A 181 6.61 14.99 5.45
C GLY A 181 7.11 13.77 6.23
N GLU A 182 6.22 12.93 6.77
CA GLU A 182 6.59 11.73 7.51
C GLU A 182 7.48 10.78 6.69
N ALA A 183 7.27 10.75 5.37
CA ALA A 183 7.99 9.90 4.41
C ALA A 183 9.14 10.60 3.65
N ASP A 184 9.52 11.83 4.01
CA ASP A 184 10.53 12.60 3.25
C ASP A 184 11.87 11.87 3.12
N THR A 185 12.31 11.21 4.19
CA THR A 185 13.57 10.44 4.20
C THR A 185 13.49 9.26 3.24
N PHE A 186 12.41 8.48 3.30
CA PHE A 186 12.16 7.37 2.39
C PHE A 186 12.16 7.84 0.93
N ILE A 187 11.38 8.88 0.61
CA ILE A 187 11.27 9.43 -0.74
C ILE A 187 12.62 9.93 -1.27
N LYS A 188 13.50 10.43 -0.39
CA LYS A 188 14.85 10.86 -0.78
C LYS A 188 15.75 9.70 -1.15
N VAL A 189 15.59 8.54 -0.50
CA VAL A 189 16.42 7.35 -0.75
C VAL A 189 15.95 6.60 -2.01
N MET A 190 14.64 6.55 -2.25
CA MET A 190 14.05 5.76 -3.34
C MET A 190 13.91 6.49 -4.68
N LYS A 191 14.42 7.73 -4.78
CA LYS A 191 14.44 8.54 -6.02
C LYS A 191 15.80 8.48 -6.70
#